data_AF-A0A9E1R805-F1
#
_entry.id   AF-A0A9E1R805-F1
#
_cell.length_a   1.000
_cell.length_b   1.000
_cell.length_c   1.000
_cell.angle_alpha   90.00
_cell.angle_beta   90.00
_cell.angle_gamma   90.00
#
_symmetry.space_group_name_H-M   'P 1'
#
loop_
_entity.id
_entity.type
_entity.pdbx_description
1 polymer ?
#
loop_
_entity_poly.entity_id
_entity_poly.type
_entity_poly.pdbx_seq_one_letter_code
_entity_poly.pdbx_strand_id
1 'polypeptide(L)'
;MKKLDTLLNNADETLLQTCSTSIIPTGKTVVAASAPVDQKVKSLVNMLFARFMTIYGHKFKSAFDDDKEIIIAKREWALSLAGYEEDVLVLALEQTKRQYSWMPSIAEFLQLMDQCQQSFGLTSVDQAYAEACRHATAPSHHSWSHAAVYHAGRATGWFELKTLTRQATQGLFKQHYKALCQRVLAGEDLDQVQTRAIPAPNNDNLFAIIEQWAKQLDMAPEIAQSALYFLHLPKHSPLRQQLHARTQAAYPAQTIPANIDELRNQVI
;
A
#
# COMPACT_ATOMS: atom_id res chain seq x y z
N MET A 1 33.82 16.80 -20.39
CA MET A 1 32.39 16.68 -20.77
C MET A 1 32.20 16.77 -22.28
N LYS A 2 32.62 17.84 -22.97
CA LYS A 2 32.46 17.98 -24.44
C LYS A 2 33.00 16.82 -25.31
N LYS A 3 34.03 16.10 -24.84
CA LYS A 3 34.71 15.00 -25.56
C LYS A 3 33.92 13.67 -25.54
N LEU A 4 33.00 13.49 -24.58
CA LEU A 4 32.14 12.29 -24.47
C LEU A 4 30.92 12.42 -25.38
N ASP A 5 30.34 13.63 -25.46
CA ASP A 5 29.19 13.90 -26.35
C ASP A 5 29.57 13.79 -27.84
N THR A 6 30.82 14.10 -28.20
CA THR A 6 31.32 13.95 -29.58
C THR A 6 31.58 12.49 -29.98
N LEU A 7 31.93 11.63 -29.02
CA LEU A 7 32.12 10.20 -29.29
C LEU A 7 30.78 9.47 -29.45
N LEU A 8 29.72 9.95 -28.80
CA LEU A 8 28.38 9.42 -28.93
C LEU A 8 27.76 9.70 -30.32
N ASN A 9 27.91 10.90 -30.86
CA ASN A 9 27.37 11.22 -32.19
C ASN A 9 28.11 10.53 -33.34
N ASN A 10 29.43 10.33 -33.25
CA ASN A 10 30.22 9.73 -34.33
C ASN A 10 30.10 8.19 -34.39
N ALA A 11 29.74 7.55 -33.27
CA ALA A 11 29.48 6.10 -33.23
C ALA A 11 28.15 5.72 -33.90
N ASP A 12 27.14 6.60 -33.84
CA ASP A 12 25.86 6.39 -34.51
C ASP A 12 25.96 6.50 -36.05
N GLU A 13 26.82 7.38 -36.59
CA GLU A 13 27.03 7.50 -38.05
C GLU A 13 27.83 6.35 -38.65
N THR A 14 28.84 5.83 -37.94
CA THR A 14 29.76 4.82 -38.50
C THR A 14 29.17 3.41 -38.54
N LEU A 15 28.13 3.12 -37.74
CA LEU A 15 27.48 1.81 -37.70
C LEU A 15 26.25 1.67 -38.63
N LEU A 16 25.75 2.78 -39.20
CA LEU A 16 24.67 2.74 -40.19
C LEU A 16 25.14 2.33 -41.59
N GLN A 17 26.45 2.32 -41.85
CA GLN A 17 27.00 2.18 -43.20
C GLN A 17 27.53 0.77 -43.53
N THR A 18 27.62 -0.14 -42.55
CA THR A 18 28.21 -1.49 -42.75
C THR A 18 27.22 -2.62 -42.45
N CYS A 19 26.03 -2.60 -43.06
CA CYS A 19 25.12 -3.76 -43.05
C CYS A 19 24.36 -3.85 -44.39
N SER A 20 25.11 -4.03 -45.48
CA SER A 20 24.56 -4.45 -46.78
C SER A 20 25.28 -5.71 -47.23
N THR A 21 24.70 -6.88 -46.92
CA THR A 21 24.47 -8.01 -47.86
C THR A 21 24.05 -9.27 -47.08
N SER A 22 22.79 -9.68 -47.24
CA SER A 22 22.40 -11.04 -47.62
C SER A 22 20.88 -11.09 -47.74
N ILE A 23 20.40 -11.44 -48.93
CA ILE A 23 18.99 -11.50 -49.31
C ILE A 23 18.52 -12.95 -49.11
N ILE A 24 17.53 -13.16 -48.25
CA ILE A 24 16.60 -14.31 -48.32
C ILE A 24 15.18 -13.78 -48.02
N PRO A 25 14.16 -14.07 -48.86
CA PRO A 25 12.84 -13.46 -48.72
C PRO A 25 11.88 -14.39 -47.98
N THR A 26 11.44 -14.04 -46.76
CA THR A 26 10.19 -14.59 -46.19
C THR A 26 9.64 -13.66 -45.11
N GLY A 27 8.37 -13.26 -45.25
CA GLY A 27 7.52 -12.76 -44.16
C GLY A 27 7.84 -11.36 -43.60
N LYS A 28 7.16 -10.33 -44.11
CA LYS A 28 7.03 -9.01 -43.47
C LYS A 28 6.44 -9.18 -42.05
N THR A 29 7.30 -9.21 -41.05
CA THR A 29 6.97 -8.73 -39.71
C THR A 29 7.84 -7.50 -39.48
N VAL A 30 7.19 -6.33 -39.45
CA VAL A 30 7.85 -5.08 -39.07
C VAL A 30 8.15 -5.22 -37.58
N VAL A 31 9.37 -5.64 -37.25
CA VAL A 31 9.91 -5.49 -35.90
C VAL A 31 10.04 -3.98 -35.71
N ALA A 32 9.11 -3.42 -34.94
CA ALA A 32 9.13 -2.02 -34.57
C ALA A 32 10.47 -1.70 -33.89
N ALA A 33 11.18 -0.71 -34.44
CA ALA A 33 12.39 -0.18 -33.87
C ALA A 33 12.14 0.20 -32.39
N SER A 34 13.02 -0.26 -31.50
CA SER A 34 12.99 0.06 -30.07
C SER A 34 12.90 1.57 -29.87
N ALA A 35 11.91 2.03 -29.09
CA ALA A 35 11.75 3.43 -28.74
C ALA A 35 13.07 4.01 -28.20
N PRO A 36 13.41 5.28 -28.51
CA PRO A 36 14.62 5.90 -27.99
C PRO A 36 14.60 5.85 -26.47
N VAL A 37 15.61 5.22 -25.87
CA VAL A 37 15.80 5.20 -24.41
C VAL A 37 15.70 6.64 -23.91
N ASP A 38 14.72 6.87 -23.03
CA ASP A 38 14.35 8.19 -22.52
C ASP A 38 15.59 8.91 -21.96
N GLN A 39 15.76 10.18 -22.32
CA GLN A 39 16.91 11.00 -21.93
C GLN A 39 17.04 11.08 -20.40
N LYS A 40 15.91 11.06 -19.68
CA LYS A 40 15.87 10.95 -18.22
C LYS A 40 16.59 9.69 -17.73
N VAL A 41 16.26 8.52 -18.28
CA VAL A 41 16.86 7.23 -17.88
C VAL A 41 18.37 7.21 -18.14
N LYS A 42 18.82 7.75 -19.28
CA LYS A 42 20.26 7.86 -19.58
C LYS A 42 21.00 8.69 -18.52
N SER A 43 20.40 9.79 -18.06
CA SER A 43 20.99 10.64 -17.02
C SER A 43 21.09 9.91 -15.66
N LEU A 44 20.06 9.16 -15.28
CA LEU A 44 20.03 8.38 -14.03
C LEU A 44 21.09 7.29 -14.03
N VAL A 45 21.25 6.55 -15.13
CA VAL A 45 22.28 5.52 -15.24
C VAL A 45 23.68 6.12 -15.21
N ASN A 46 23.89 7.26 -15.86
CA ASN A 46 25.18 7.94 -15.80
C ASN A 46 25.51 8.41 -14.37
N MET A 47 24.52 8.91 -13.62
CA MET A 47 24.66 9.27 -12.21
C MET A 47 25.03 8.04 -11.37
N LEU A 48 24.34 6.90 -11.54
CA LEU A 48 24.63 5.64 -10.85
C LEU A 48 26.07 5.18 -11.11
N PHE A 49 26.52 5.14 -12.36
CA PHE A 49 27.88 4.71 -12.71
C PHE A 49 28.96 5.67 -12.15
N ALA A 50 28.70 6.97 -12.14
CA ALA A 50 29.60 7.94 -11.51
C ALA A 50 29.70 7.71 -9.99
N ARG A 51 28.57 7.39 -9.33
CA ARG A 51 28.53 7.04 -7.91
C ARG A 51 29.26 5.72 -7.64
N PHE A 52 29.05 4.68 -8.44
CA PHE A 52 29.78 3.41 -8.29
C PHE A 52 31.29 3.58 -8.46
N MET A 53 31.72 4.36 -9.45
CA MET A 53 33.13 4.69 -9.62
C MET A 53 33.71 5.40 -8.38
N THR A 54 32.93 6.30 -7.77
CA THR A 54 33.33 7.02 -6.55
C THR A 54 33.39 6.10 -5.33
N ILE A 55 32.43 5.19 -5.18
CA ILE A 55 32.31 4.29 -4.02
C ILE A 55 33.38 3.19 -4.07
N TYR A 56 33.58 2.57 -5.23
CA TYR A 56 34.42 1.38 -5.37
C TYR A 56 35.82 1.68 -5.94
N GLY A 57 36.04 2.87 -6.49
CA GLY A 57 37.36 3.35 -6.92
C GLY A 57 38.05 2.39 -7.89
N HIS A 58 39.21 1.86 -7.49
CA HIS A 58 39.98 0.92 -8.31
C HIS A 58 39.24 -0.39 -8.59
N LYS A 59 38.37 -0.86 -7.67
CA LYS A 59 37.59 -2.09 -7.85
C LYS A 59 36.56 -1.98 -8.97
N PHE A 60 35.98 -0.78 -9.14
CA PHE A 60 35.11 -0.50 -10.27
C PHE A 60 35.90 -0.56 -11.58
N LYS A 61 37.08 0.08 -11.62
CA LYS A 61 37.93 0.07 -12.81
C LYS A 61 38.37 -1.34 -13.19
N SER A 62 38.68 -2.20 -12.21
CA SER A 62 39.07 -3.59 -12.49
C SER A 62 37.91 -4.48 -12.94
N ALA A 63 36.66 -4.01 -12.89
CA ALA A 63 35.50 -4.77 -13.35
C ALA A 63 35.25 -4.61 -14.86
N PHE A 64 35.96 -3.69 -15.52
CA PHE A 64 35.82 -3.41 -16.95
C PHE A 64 37.20 -3.31 -17.58
N ASP A 65 37.42 -4.02 -18.68
CA ASP A 65 38.70 -4.02 -19.38
C ASP A 65 38.84 -2.80 -20.31
N ASP A 66 37.73 -2.34 -20.90
CA ASP A 66 37.69 -1.21 -21.85
C ASP A 66 36.48 -0.30 -21.63
N ASP A 67 36.60 0.95 -22.07
CA ASP A 67 35.53 1.95 -22.03
C ASP A 67 34.28 1.50 -22.81
N LYS A 68 34.46 0.66 -23.84
CA LYS A 68 33.35 0.08 -24.60
C LYS A 68 32.47 -0.83 -23.74
N GLU A 69 33.05 -1.59 -22.81
CA GLU A 69 32.28 -2.46 -21.91
C GLU A 69 31.43 -1.63 -20.95
N ILE A 70 31.96 -0.50 -20.48
CA ILE A 70 31.19 0.45 -19.66
C ILE A 70 29.99 0.99 -20.43
N ILE A 71 30.15 1.30 -21.72
CA ILE A 71 29.05 1.78 -22.58
C ILE A 71 27.98 0.69 -22.75
N ILE A 72 28.39 -0.55 -23.00
CA ILE A 72 27.48 -1.70 -23.14
C ILE A 72 26.74 -1.95 -21.82
N ALA A 73 27.45 -1.94 -20.69
CA ALA A 73 26.87 -2.13 -19.36
C ALA A 73 25.86 -1.02 -19.04
N LYS A 74 26.19 0.25 -19.31
CA LYS A 74 25.24 1.36 -19.14
C LYS A 74 23.99 1.20 -19.98
N ARG A 75 24.11 0.69 -21.21
CA ARG A 75 22.95 0.41 -22.07
C ARG A 75 22.05 -0.66 -21.46
N GLU A 76 22.64 -1.74 -20.96
CA GLU A 76 21.88 -2.82 -20.30
C GLU A 76 21.17 -2.34 -19.02
N TRP A 77 21.88 -1.58 -18.20
CA TRP A 77 21.31 -0.94 -17.01
C TRP A 77 20.18 0.02 -17.37
N ALA A 78 20.29 0.79 -18.46
CA ALA A 78 19.23 1.69 -18.90
C ALA A 78 17.96 0.94 -19.33
N LEU A 79 18.10 -0.22 -19.98
CA LEU A 79 16.97 -1.07 -20.33
C LEU A 79 16.29 -1.64 -19.07
N SER A 80 17.09 -2.13 -18.11
CA SER A 80 16.58 -2.74 -16.88
C SER A 80 15.97 -1.75 -15.90
N LEU A 81 16.49 -0.52 -15.87
CA LEU A 81 16.03 0.54 -14.96
C LEU A 81 14.95 1.43 -15.57
N ALA A 82 14.46 1.10 -16.76
CA ALA A 82 13.38 1.84 -17.41
C ALA A 82 12.12 1.85 -16.52
N GLY A 83 11.70 3.05 -16.10
CA GLY A 83 10.51 3.26 -15.28
C GLY A 83 10.73 3.25 -13.77
N TYR A 84 11.98 3.14 -13.28
CA TYR A 84 12.29 3.46 -11.88
C TYR A 84 12.53 4.96 -11.72
N GLU A 85 12.14 5.50 -10.56
CA GLU A 85 12.38 6.91 -10.21
C GLU A 85 13.74 7.07 -9.52
N GLU A 86 14.27 8.29 -9.56
CA GLU A 86 15.58 8.63 -9.01
C GLU A 86 15.74 8.24 -7.54
N ASP A 87 14.74 8.56 -6.71
CA ASP A 87 14.78 8.31 -5.26
C ASP A 87 14.98 6.82 -4.94
N VAL A 88 14.31 5.94 -5.68
CA VAL A 88 14.44 4.48 -5.52
C VAL A 88 15.85 4.02 -5.82
N LEU A 89 16.46 4.57 -6.88
CA LEU A 89 17.83 4.25 -7.28
C LEU A 89 18.86 4.77 -6.27
N VAL A 90 18.64 5.97 -5.73
CA VAL A 90 19.51 6.55 -4.69
C VAL A 90 19.46 5.72 -3.42
N LEU A 91 18.27 5.33 -2.96
CA LEU A 91 18.09 4.44 -1.80
C LEU A 91 18.77 3.08 -2.02
N ALA A 92 18.57 2.48 -3.19
CA ALA A 92 19.21 1.22 -3.54
C ALA A 92 20.73 1.33 -3.54
N LEU A 93 21.28 2.45 -4.04
CA LEU A 93 22.71 2.70 -4.03
C LEU A 93 23.28 2.91 -2.61
N GLU A 94 22.52 3.58 -1.73
CA GLU A 94 22.87 3.72 -0.31
C GLU A 94 22.93 2.39 0.43
N GLN A 95 22.07 1.44 0.07
CA GLN A 95 22.11 0.09 0.63
C GLN A 95 23.20 -0.76 -0.01
N THR A 96 23.41 -0.61 -1.32
CA THR A 96 24.44 -1.32 -2.08
C THR A 96 25.83 -1.09 -1.48
N LYS A 97 26.19 0.16 -1.17
CA LYS A 97 27.50 0.48 -0.59
C LYS A 97 27.72 -0.08 0.83
N ARG A 98 26.64 -0.48 1.52
CA ARG A 98 26.71 -1.10 2.85
C ARG A 98 26.86 -2.62 2.76
N GLN A 99 26.29 -3.24 1.73
CA GLN A 99 26.22 -4.69 1.59
C GLN A 99 27.32 -5.28 0.69
N TYR A 100 27.71 -4.57 -0.37
CA TYR A 100 28.61 -5.10 -1.39
C TYR A 100 30.00 -4.48 -1.28
N SER A 101 31.02 -5.33 -1.36
CA SER A 101 32.43 -4.91 -1.42
C SER A 101 32.92 -4.57 -2.82
N TRP A 102 32.13 -4.89 -3.84
CA TRP A 102 32.36 -4.71 -5.27
C TRP A 102 31.09 -4.14 -5.93
N MET A 103 31.22 -3.54 -7.12
CA MET A 103 30.04 -3.12 -7.88
C MET A 103 29.16 -4.35 -8.13
N PRO A 104 27.86 -4.32 -7.77
CA PRO A 104 26.96 -5.43 -8.06
C PRO A 104 26.70 -5.53 -9.56
N SER A 105 26.39 -6.74 -10.02
CA SER A 105 25.75 -6.93 -11.32
C SER A 105 24.36 -6.28 -11.35
N ILE A 106 23.82 -6.05 -12.55
CA ILE A 106 22.46 -5.51 -12.68
C ILE A 106 21.41 -6.41 -12.00
N ALA A 107 21.60 -7.72 -12.05
CA ALA A 107 20.69 -8.69 -11.43
C ALA A 107 20.69 -8.58 -9.90
N GLU A 108 21.88 -8.49 -9.28
CA GLU A 108 22.00 -8.28 -7.84
C GLU A 108 21.44 -6.92 -7.43
N PHE A 109 21.67 -5.89 -8.22
CA PHE A 109 21.12 -4.55 -7.94
C PHE A 109 19.58 -4.55 -7.98
N LEU A 110 18.97 -5.20 -8.98
CA LEU A 110 17.51 -5.37 -9.05
C LEU A 110 16.96 -6.13 -7.83
N GLN A 111 17.60 -7.23 -7.44
CA GLN A 111 17.20 -7.99 -6.25
C GLN A 111 17.28 -7.15 -4.97
N LEU A 112 18.33 -6.34 -4.83
CA LEU A 112 18.45 -5.41 -3.71
C LEU A 112 17.34 -4.35 -3.73
N MET A 113 16.96 -3.82 -4.90
CA MET A 113 15.84 -2.89 -5.00
C MET A 113 14.54 -3.52 -4.53
N ASP A 114 14.27 -4.76 -4.95
CA ASP A 114 13.09 -5.52 -4.53
C ASP A 114 13.09 -5.74 -2.99
N GLN A 115 14.24 -6.08 -2.41
CA GLN A 115 14.40 -6.23 -0.96
C GLN A 115 14.20 -4.91 -0.20
N CYS A 116 14.70 -3.80 -0.74
CA CYS A 116 14.50 -2.48 -0.14
C CYS A 116 13.01 -2.13 -0.11
N GLN A 117 12.29 -2.37 -1.21
CA GLN A 117 10.84 -2.17 -1.26
C GLN A 117 10.10 -3.03 -0.24
N GLN A 118 10.48 -4.32 -0.12
CA GLN A 118 9.91 -5.22 0.90
C GLN A 118 10.21 -4.77 2.33
N SER A 119 11.37 -4.13 2.57
CA SER A 119 11.75 -3.62 3.90
C SER A 119 10.87 -2.45 4.35
N PHE A 120 10.29 -1.69 3.41
CA PHE A 120 9.24 -0.71 3.68
C PHE A 120 7.84 -1.35 3.85
N GLY A 121 7.75 -2.68 3.90
CA GLY A 121 6.49 -3.41 3.97
C GLY A 121 5.71 -3.43 2.65
N LEU A 122 6.31 -2.98 1.53
CA LEU A 122 5.65 -2.98 0.23
C LEU A 122 5.70 -4.39 -0.35
N THR A 123 4.52 -5.00 -0.54
CA THR A 123 4.39 -6.31 -1.19
C THR A 123 4.58 -6.18 -2.71
N SER A 124 4.93 -7.29 -3.37
CA SER A 124 5.05 -7.27 -4.84
C SER A 124 3.71 -6.94 -5.49
N VAL A 125 3.74 -6.33 -6.67
CA VAL A 125 2.51 -5.87 -7.37
C VAL A 125 1.50 -7.00 -7.54
N ASP A 126 1.95 -8.20 -7.90
CA ASP A 126 1.07 -9.35 -8.10
C ASP A 126 0.46 -9.85 -6.79
N GLN A 127 1.22 -9.83 -5.69
CA GLN A 127 0.72 -10.19 -4.36
C GLN A 127 -0.27 -9.15 -3.83
N ALA A 128 0.07 -7.87 -3.95
CA ALA A 128 -0.80 -6.74 -3.59
C ALA A 128 -2.13 -6.80 -4.37
N TYR A 129 -2.07 -7.07 -5.68
CA TYR A 129 -3.26 -7.23 -6.51
C TYR A 129 -4.10 -8.44 -6.09
N ALA A 130 -3.45 -9.59 -5.84
CA ALA A 130 -4.15 -10.79 -5.40
C ALA A 130 -4.81 -10.64 -4.02
N GLU A 131 -4.17 -9.92 -3.10
CA GLU A 131 -4.77 -9.52 -1.82
C GLU A 131 -5.97 -8.59 -2.02
N ALA A 132 -5.81 -7.54 -2.84
CA ALA A 132 -6.86 -6.59 -3.14
C ALA A 132 -8.11 -7.26 -3.73
N CYS A 133 -7.96 -8.17 -4.69
CA CYS A 133 -9.08 -8.92 -5.26
C CYS A 133 -9.76 -9.85 -4.25
N ARG A 134 -8.98 -10.57 -3.41
CA ARG A 134 -9.54 -11.49 -2.41
C ARG A 134 -10.38 -10.78 -1.36
N HIS A 135 -9.97 -9.58 -0.97
CA HIS A 135 -10.60 -8.82 0.11
C HIS A 135 -11.47 -7.64 -0.35
N ALA A 136 -11.71 -7.51 -1.66
CA ALA A 136 -12.53 -6.45 -2.25
C ALA A 136 -13.98 -6.43 -1.74
N THR A 137 -14.51 -7.57 -1.26
CA THR A 137 -15.88 -7.67 -0.73
C THR A 137 -16.06 -6.94 0.61
N ALA A 138 -15.05 -6.97 1.47
CA ALA A 138 -15.09 -6.31 2.77
C ALA A 138 -13.73 -5.65 3.11
N PRO A 139 -13.35 -4.57 2.39
CA PRO A 139 -12.03 -3.96 2.51
C PRO A 139 -11.74 -3.39 3.91
N SER A 140 -12.78 -3.02 4.65
CA SER A 140 -12.68 -2.47 6.00
C SER A 140 -12.46 -3.51 7.10
N HIS A 141 -12.67 -4.81 6.83
CA HIS A 141 -12.53 -5.88 7.83
C HIS A 141 -11.25 -6.71 7.65
N HIS A 142 -10.43 -6.38 6.65
CA HIS A 142 -9.20 -7.09 6.35
C HIS A 142 -7.99 -6.35 6.94
N SER A 143 -7.05 -7.11 7.50
CA SER A 143 -5.75 -6.59 7.93
C SER A 143 -4.81 -6.56 6.73
N TRP A 144 -4.71 -5.40 6.10
CA TRP A 144 -3.91 -5.22 4.90
C TRP A 144 -2.41 -5.36 5.16
N SER A 145 -1.71 -6.04 4.25
CA SER A 145 -0.24 -6.15 4.31
C SER A 145 0.44 -4.78 4.33
N HIS A 146 -0.12 -3.80 3.62
CA HIS A 146 0.36 -2.42 3.63
C HIS A 146 -0.79 -1.44 3.30
N ALA A 147 -0.76 -0.24 3.87
CA ALA A 147 -1.76 0.82 3.58
C ALA A 147 -1.83 1.15 2.08
N ALA A 148 -0.70 1.08 1.37
CA ALA A 148 -0.63 1.27 -0.08
C ALA A 148 -1.51 0.29 -0.86
N VAL A 149 -1.64 -0.98 -0.41
CA VAL A 149 -2.49 -1.98 -1.06
C VAL A 149 -3.96 -1.58 -0.94
N TYR A 150 -4.39 -1.14 0.26
CA TYR A 150 -5.74 -0.65 0.49
C TYR A 150 -6.07 0.58 -0.35
N HIS A 151 -5.20 1.59 -0.34
CA HIS A 151 -5.42 2.83 -1.09
C HIS A 151 -5.39 2.59 -2.60
N ALA A 152 -4.55 1.68 -3.09
CA ALA A 152 -4.54 1.27 -4.50
C ALA A 152 -5.83 0.57 -4.90
N GLY A 153 -6.33 -0.34 -4.06
CA GLY A 153 -7.60 -1.01 -4.30
C GLY A 153 -8.79 -0.05 -4.26
N ARG A 154 -8.78 0.91 -3.33
CA ARG A 154 -9.79 1.99 -3.27
C ARG A 154 -9.78 2.88 -4.50
N ALA A 155 -8.59 3.24 -5.01
CA ALA A 155 -8.43 4.06 -6.21
C ALA A 155 -8.85 3.31 -7.50
N THR A 156 -8.56 2.01 -7.57
CA THR A 156 -8.98 1.16 -8.70
C THR A 156 -10.48 0.89 -8.66
N GLY A 157 -11.05 0.87 -7.45
CA GLY A 157 -12.45 0.59 -7.19
C GLY A 157 -12.68 -0.85 -6.77
N TRP A 158 -13.28 -1.03 -5.58
CA TRP A 158 -13.54 -2.34 -5.00
C TRP A 158 -14.58 -3.15 -5.78
N PHE A 159 -15.51 -2.47 -6.45
CA PHE A 159 -16.52 -3.13 -7.27
C PHE A 159 -15.90 -3.71 -8.55
N GLU A 160 -14.98 -2.98 -9.15
CA GLU A 160 -14.27 -3.34 -10.36
C GLU A 160 -13.36 -4.54 -10.09
N LEU A 161 -12.61 -4.49 -8.98
CA LEU A 161 -11.70 -5.57 -8.57
C LEU A 161 -12.41 -6.89 -8.25
N LYS A 162 -13.67 -6.85 -7.82
CA LYS A 162 -14.47 -8.07 -7.54
C LYS A 162 -15.21 -8.61 -8.77
N THR A 163 -15.60 -7.74 -9.70
CA THR A 163 -16.53 -8.11 -10.79
C THR A 163 -15.83 -8.31 -12.13
N LEU A 164 -14.77 -7.55 -12.42
CA LEU A 164 -14.10 -7.59 -13.71
C LEU A 164 -12.96 -8.62 -13.76
N THR A 165 -12.54 -8.97 -14.97
CA THR A 165 -11.43 -9.90 -15.19
C THR A 165 -10.08 -9.26 -14.89
N ARG A 166 -9.08 -10.10 -14.58
CA ARG A 166 -7.71 -9.66 -14.29
C ARG A 166 -7.13 -8.74 -15.38
N GLN A 167 -7.38 -9.05 -16.65
CA GLN A 167 -6.87 -8.26 -17.77
C GLN A 167 -7.38 -6.81 -17.77
N ALA A 168 -8.62 -6.58 -17.29
CA ALA A 168 -9.22 -5.26 -17.26
C ALA A 168 -8.72 -4.40 -16.07
N THR A 169 -8.49 -5.01 -14.91
CA THR A 169 -8.22 -4.27 -13.66
C THR A 169 -6.75 -4.26 -13.25
N GLN A 170 -5.95 -5.26 -13.63
CA GLN A 170 -4.55 -5.36 -13.20
C GLN A 170 -3.70 -4.17 -13.67
N GLY A 171 -3.93 -3.68 -14.89
CA GLY A 171 -3.20 -2.53 -15.43
C GLY A 171 -3.44 -1.26 -14.61
N LEU A 172 -4.71 -0.95 -14.33
CA LEU A 172 -5.11 0.21 -13.53
C LEU A 172 -4.60 0.10 -12.09
N PHE A 173 -4.79 -1.06 -11.45
CA PHE A 173 -4.28 -1.30 -10.10
C PHE A 173 -2.77 -1.11 -10.02
N LYS A 174 -2.02 -1.67 -10.96
CA LYS A 174 -0.56 -1.55 -11.00
C LYS A 174 -0.11 -0.09 -11.10
N GLN A 175 -0.79 0.74 -11.87
CA GLN A 175 -0.50 2.17 -11.95
C GLN A 175 -0.72 2.87 -10.61
N HIS A 176 -1.89 2.66 -9.98
CA HIS A 176 -2.20 3.26 -8.67
C HIS A 176 -1.25 2.78 -7.57
N TYR A 177 -0.99 1.48 -7.50
CA TYR A 177 -0.10 0.89 -6.51
C TYR A 177 1.33 1.43 -6.66
N LYS A 178 1.85 1.52 -7.89
CA LYS A 178 3.18 2.08 -8.14
C LYS A 178 3.30 3.55 -7.67
N ALA A 179 2.30 4.38 -7.97
CA ALA A 179 2.29 5.77 -7.53
C ALA A 179 2.25 5.90 -6.00
N LEU A 180 1.52 5.02 -5.31
CA LEU A 180 1.48 4.99 -3.85
C LEU A 180 2.78 4.49 -3.23
N CYS A 181 3.42 3.46 -3.81
CA CYS A 181 4.75 3.02 -3.39
C CYS A 181 5.76 4.16 -3.49
N GLN A 182 5.74 4.94 -4.57
CA GLN A 182 6.63 6.10 -4.73
C GLN A 182 6.43 7.15 -3.63
N ARG A 183 5.17 7.45 -3.28
CA ARG A 183 4.83 8.37 -2.19
C ARG A 183 5.33 7.89 -0.84
N VAL A 184 5.16 6.61 -0.54
CA VAL A 184 5.67 5.98 0.70
C VAL A 184 7.21 6.04 0.75
N LEU A 185 7.87 5.76 -0.38
CA LEU A 185 9.33 5.85 -0.48
C LEU A 185 9.84 7.30 -0.36
N ALA A 186 9.05 8.29 -0.74
CA ALA A 186 9.32 9.71 -0.51
C ALA A 186 9.09 10.14 0.97
N GLY A 187 8.67 9.21 1.84
CA GLY A 187 8.46 9.46 3.26
C GLY A 187 7.04 9.92 3.61
N GLU A 188 6.07 9.78 2.70
CA GLU A 188 4.67 10.06 3.00
C GLU A 188 4.04 8.90 3.79
N ASP A 189 3.54 9.22 4.99
CA ASP A 189 2.74 8.28 5.78
C ASP A 189 1.32 8.20 5.19
N LEU A 190 0.99 7.04 4.61
CA LEU A 190 -0.37 6.77 4.16
C LEU A 190 -1.27 6.50 5.38
N ASP A 191 -2.40 7.21 5.46
CA ASP A 191 -3.40 7.03 6.52
C ASP A 191 -3.70 5.55 6.75
N GLN A 192 -3.58 5.10 8.00
CA GLN A 192 -3.90 3.74 8.40
C GLN A 192 -5.39 3.45 8.13
N VAL A 193 -5.67 2.23 7.66
CA VAL A 193 -7.03 1.77 7.36
C VAL A 193 -7.82 1.75 8.67
N GLN A 194 -8.60 2.79 8.92
CA GLN A 194 -9.47 2.84 10.08
C GLN A 194 -10.61 1.82 9.88
N THR A 195 -10.51 0.70 10.58
CA THR A 195 -11.68 -0.12 10.91
C THR A 195 -12.64 0.79 11.67
N ARG A 196 -13.75 1.20 11.03
CA ARG A 196 -14.88 1.79 11.77
C ARG A 196 -15.43 0.71 12.68
N ALA A 197 -14.87 0.58 13.88
CA ALA A 197 -15.49 -0.15 14.95
C ALA A 197 -16.82 0.54 15.24
N ILE A 198 -17.92 -0.21 15.20
CA ILE A 198 -19.17 0.27 15.75
C ILE A 198 -18.88 0.52 17.24
N PRO A 199 -19.14 1.73 17.78
CA PRO A 199 -18.92 1.97 19.20
C PRO A 199 -19.69 0.92 19.99
N ALA A 200 -19.05 0.37 21.02
CA ALA A 200 -19.72 -0.57 21.92
C ALA A 200 -21.06 0.05 22.38
N PRO A 201 -22.16 -0.74 22.49
CA PRO A 201 -23.41 -0.22 23.00
C PRO A 201 -23.14 0.44 24.35
N ASN A 202 -23.32 1.77 24.38
CA ASN A 202 -22.91 2.65 25.47
C ASN A 202 -23.75 2.34 26.72
N ASN A 203 -23.24 1.40 27.53
CA ASN A 203 -23.80 1.00 28.81
C ASN A 203 -23.00 1.58 30.00
N ASP A 204 -21.93 2.33 29.72
CA ASP A 204 -20.94 2.76 30.73
C ASP A 204 -21.54 3.64 31.83
N ASN A 205 -22.65 4.33 31.55
CA ASN A 205 -23.33 5.22 32.49
C ASN A 205 -24.64 4.65 33.07
N LEU A 206 -25.04 3.41 32.76
CA LEU A 206 -26.34 2.87 33.21
C LEU A 206 -26.46 2.77 34.73
N PHE A 207 -25.42 2.27 35.40
CA PHE A 207 -25.42 2.14 36.85
C PHE A 207 -25.58 3.49 37.55
N ALA A 208 -24.87 4.52 37.06
CA ALA A 208 -24.96 5.87 37.61
C ALA A 208 -26.35 6.48 37.42
N ILE A 209 -26.98 6.27 36.25
CA ILE A 209 -28.33 6.77 35.97
C ILE A 209 -29.37 6.04 36.83
N ILE A 210 -29.24 4.72 37.00
CA ILE A 210 -30.13 3.93 37.88
C ILE A 210 -30.01 4.42 39.33
N GLU A 211 -28.79 4.73 39.79
CA GLU A 211 -28.56 5.24 41.14
C GLU A 211 -29.17 6.65 41.34
N GLN A 212 -29.08 7.53 40.35
CA GLN A 212 -29.71 8.84 40.38
C GLN A 212 -31.25 8.74 40.40
N TRP A 213 -31.81 7.86 39.57
CA TRP A 213 -33.24 7.57 39.56
C TRP A 213 -33.73 7.01 40.91
N ALA A 214 -32.95 6.11 41.53
CA ALA A 214 -33.25 5.59 42.86
C ALA A 214 -33.30 6.69 43.93
N LYS A 215 -32.38 7.67 43.86
CA LYS A 215 -32.36 8.84 44.76
C LYS A 215 -33.59 9.73 44.60
N GLN A 216 -34.10 9.93 43.38
CA GLN A 216 -35.31 10.72 43.16
C GLN A 216 -36.57 10.07 43.74
N LEU A 217 -36.63 8.74 43.74
CA LEU A 217 -37.77 7.96 44.24
C LEU A 217 -37.63 7.51 45.70
N ASP A 218 -36.56 7.93 46.39
CA ASP A 218 -36.20 7.51 47.76
C ASP A 218 -36.17 5.97 47.91
N MET A 219 -35.63 5.29 46.89
CA MET A 219 -35.52 3.83 46.84
C MET A 219 -34.09 3.39 47.18
N ALA A 220 -33.97 2.23 47.86
CA ALA A 220 -32.68 1.60 48.05
C ALA A 220 -32.04 1.24 46.69
N PRO A 221 -30.73 1.48 46.50
CA PRO A 221 -30.05 1.30 45.20
C PRO A 221 -30.10 -0.16 44.72
N GLU A 222 -30.07 -1.12 45.65
CA GLU A 222 -30.18 -2.56 45.36
C GLU A 222 -31.53 -2.92 44.73
N ILE A 223 -32.61 -2.31 45.24
CA ILE A 223 -33.97 -2.53 44.74
C ILE A 223 -34.09 -1.94 43.33
N ALA A 224 -33.61 -0.72 43.12
CA ALA A 224 -33.63 -0.05 41.82
C ALA A 224 -32.82 -0.81 40.75
N GLN A 225 -31.63 -1.33 41.11
CA GLN A 225 -30.82 -2.16 40.24
C GLN A 225 -31.54 -3.46 39.86
N SER A 226 -32.19 -4.12 40.82
CA SER A 226 -32.95 -5.34 40.55
C SER A 226 -34.17 -5.08 39.66
N ALA A 227 -34.85 -3.95 39.87
CA ALA A 227 -36.02 -3.54 39.10
C ALA A 227 -35.66 -3.18 37.64
N LEU A 228 -34.55 -2.46 37.44
CA LEU A 228 -34.12 -1.98 36.13
C LEU A 228 -33.09 -2.88 35.44
N TYR A 229 -32.82 -4.07 35.98
CA TYR A 229 -31.86 -5.03 35.42
C TYR A 229 -32.12 -5.37 33.94
N PHE A 230 -33.40 -5.39 33.54
CA PHE A 230 -33.79 -5.67 32.15
C PHE A 230 -33.22 -4.67 31.13
N LEU A 231 -32.80 -3.46 31.55
CA LEU A 231 -32.16 -2.47 30.68
C LEU A 231 -30.77 -2.89 30.19
N HIS A 232 -30.10 -3.80 30.90
CA HIS A 232 -28.84 -4.39 30.44
C HIS A 232 -29.04 -5.45 29.34
N LEU A 233 -30.26 -5.91 29.09
CA LEU A 233 -30.58 -6.95 28.11
C LEU A 233 -30.90 -6.35 26.72
N PRO A 234 -30.57 -7.07 25.62
CA PRO A 234 -30.88 -6.62 24.27
C PRO A 234 -32.39 -6.44 24.06
N LYS A 235 -32.77 -5.38 23.32
CA LYS A 235 -34.17 -4.93 23.12
C LYS A 235 -35.13 -6.03 22.67
N HIS A 236 -34.66 -6.97 21.85
CA HIS A 236 -35.50 -8.02 21.27
C HIS A 236 -35.55 -9.32 22.09
N SER A 237 -34.91 -9.38 23.27
CA SER A 237 -34.91 -10.59 24.09
C SER A 237 -36.29 -10.82 24.73
N PRO A 238 -36.87 -12.03 24.64
CA PRO A 238 -38.14 -12.35 25.31
C PRO A 238 -38.01 -12.25 26.84
N LEU A 239 -36.83 -12.56 27.39
CA LEU A 239 -36.54 -12.43 28.81
C LEU A 239 -36.64 -10.97 29.28
N ARG A 240 -36.23 -10.01 28.46
CA ARG A 240 -36.36 -8.58 28.77
C ARG A 240 -37.81 -8.17 28.92
N GLN A 241 -38.69 -8.62 28.02
CA GLN A 241 -40.12 -8.32 28.07
C GLN A 241 -40.78 -8.91 29.33
N GLN A 242 -40.42 -10.14 29.68
CA GLN A 242 -40.92 -10.81 30.89
C GLN A 242 -40.47 -10.10 32.16
N LEU A 243 -39.19 -9.73 32.27
CA LEU A 243 -38.66 -9.02 33.43
C LEU A 243 -39.26 -7.62 33.58
N HIS A 244 -39.43 -6.90 32.48
CA HIS A 244 -40.11 -5.59 32.48
C HIS A 244 -41.56 -5.71 32.97
N ALA A 245 -42.34 -6.64 32.42
CA ALA A 245 -43.73 -6.87 32.85
C ALA A 245 -43.83 -7.27 34.33
N ARG A 246 -42.89 -8.13 34.80
CA ARG A 246 -42.80 -8.50 36.22
C ARG A 246 -42.50 -7.30 37.11
N THR A 247 -41.62 -6.41 36.67
CA THR A 247 -41.26 -5.20 37.41
C THR A 247 -42.44 -4.23 37.46
N GLN A 248 -43.15 -4.04 36.34
CA GLN A 248 -44.37 -3.23 36.28
C GLN A 248 -45.47 -3.75 37.21
N ALA A 249 -45.64 -5.07 37.30
CA ALA A 249 -46.60 -5.67 38.22
C ALA A 249 -46.19 -5.51 39.70
N ALA A 250 -44.89 -5.52 40.00
CA ALA A 250 -44.38 -5.37 41.37
C ALA A 250 -44.45 -3.91 41.88
N TYR A 251 -44.29 -2.92 40.99
CA TYR A 251 -44.31 -1.50 41.33
C TYR A 251 -45.34 -0.72 40.48
N PRO A 252 -46.65 -1.01 40.62
CA PRO A 252 -47.69 -0.39 39.79
C PRO A 252 -47.84 1.12 40.04
N ALA A 253 -47.35 1.63 41.17
CA ALA A 253 -47.41 3.05 41.54
C ALA A 253 -46.30 3.90 40.90
N GLN A 254 -45.30 3.28 40.25
CA GLN A 254 -44.13 3.97 39.70
C GLN A 254 -44.07 3.84 38.18
N THR A 255 -43.65 4.91 37.49
CA THR A 255 -43.50 4.92 36.03
C THR A 255 -42.17 4.28 35.62
N ILE A 256 -42.14 2.96 35.49
CA ILE A 256 -40.95 2.22 35.09
C ILE A 256 -40.59 2.51 33.62
N PRO A 257 -39.37 2.99 33.32
CA PRO A 257 -38.94 3.30 31.95
C PRO A 257 -38.72 2.03 31.13
N ALA A 258 -39.19 1.99 29.89
CA ALA A 258 -39.04 0.84 29.00
C ALA A 258 -37.66 0.75 28.33
N ASN A 259 -36.94 1.89 28.25
CA ASN A 259 -35.65 2.04 27.58
C ASN A 259 -34.70 2.97 28.35
N ILE A 260 -33.40 2.85 28.04
CA ILE A 260 -32.33 3.69 28.61
C ILE A 260 -32.59 5.17 28.35
N ASP A 261 -33.12 5.52 27.18
CA ASP A 261 -33.40 6.91 26.82
C ASP A 261 -34.57 7.51 27.63
N GLU A 262 -35.58 6.71 27.95
CA GLU A 262 -36.68 7.12 28.84
C GLU A 262 -36.18 7.31 30.27
N LEU A 263 -35.35 6.39 30.76
CA LEU A 263 -34.72 6.51 32.07
C LEU A 263 -33.89 7.80 32.16
N ARG A 264 -33.11 8.14 31.12
CA ARG A 264 -32.37 9.41 31.05
C ARG A 264 -33.29 10.62 31.15
N ASN A 265 -34.41 10.61 30.45
CA ASN A 265 -35.38 11.71 30.48
C ASN A 265 -36.07 11.88 31.85
N GLN A 266 -36.14 10.83 32.67
CA GLN A 266 -36.72 10.89 34.01
C GLN A 266 -35.74 11.44 35.06
N VAL A 267 -34.43 11.31 34.81
CA VAL A 267 -33.37 11.69 35.75
C VAL A 267 -32.88 13.14 35.55
N ILE A 268 -33.16 13.74 34.39
CA ILE A 268 -32.90 15.16 34.09
C ILE A 268 -33.92 16.04 34.81
#